data_AF-A0A957HEV8-F1
#
_entry.id   AF-A0A957HEV8-F1
#
_cell.length_a   1.000
_cell.length_b   1.000
_cell.length_c   1.000
_cell.angle_alpha   90.00
_cell.angle_beta   90.00
_cell.angle_gamma   90.00
#
_symmetry.space_group_name_H-M   'P 1'
#
loop_
_entity.id
_entity.type
_entity.pdbx_description
1 polymer ?
#
loop_
_entity_poly.entity_id
_entity_poly.type
_entity_poly.pdbx_seq_one_letter_code
_entity_poly.pdbx_strand_id
1 'polypeptide(L)'
;MKYLDEYRDGEMTRNLLDQIAKTVTRPWSLMEVCGGQTHSILKSGLDTLLPPEVTLIHGPGCPVCVTPLELVDKAVRIAEYPNVIFTSYGDMLRVPGSEKDLFSVKASGGDVRIVYSPLDAVKLAQQNPDKEVVFFAVGFETTAPANAMSVFQAKRLGVNNYSILVSHVTVPPILAALLEADDVTVDGFLAPGHVNAVMGYWEYEELLKSHRVPMVVTGFEPVDLARGILMTVKQLEEGRAEVENAYERAVNREGNVAGQKLVNEVFEMTDRKWRGIG
;
A
#
# COMPACT_ATOMS: atom_id res chain seq x y z
N MET A 1 18.82 12.94 1.46
CA MET A 1 18.41 12.77 2.87
C MET A 1 19.66 12.58 3.70
N LYS A 2 20.06 13.58 4.51
CA LYS A 2 20.86 13.29 5.72
C LYS A 2 20.04 12.27 6.55
N TYR A 3 20.66 11.37 7.30
CA TYR A 3 20.04 10.35 8.18
C TYR A 3 19.71 8.95 7.58
N LEU A 4 19.85 8.66 6.29
CA LEU A 4 19.56 7.30 5.76
C LEU A 4 20.52 6.22 6.28
N ASP A 5 21.78 6.57 6.49
CA ASP A 5 22.82 5.62 6.91
C ASP A 5 22.61 5.13 8.35
N GLU A 6 22.09 6.00 9.23
CA GLU A 6 21.83 5.69 10.65
C GLU A 6 20.73 4.63 10.82
N TYR A 7 19.68 4.66 9.98
CA TYR A 7 18.60 3.65 10.04
C TYR A 7 18.93 2.35 9.30
N ARG A 8 20.07 2.32 8.61
CA ARG A 8 20.67 1.11 8.01
C ARG A 8 21.80 0.54 8.86
N ASP A 9 22.00 1.08 10.06
CA ASP A 9 23.05 0.64 10.96
C ASP A 9 22.77 -0.78 11.47
N GLY A 10 23.68 -1.69 11.12
CA GLY A 10 23.57 -3.10 11.50
C GLY A 10 23.80 -3.35 12.99
N GLU A 11 24.59 -2.53 13.68
CA GLU A 11 24.79 -2.61 15.13
C GLU A 11 23.54 -2.15 15.87
N MET A 12 22.96 -1.02 15.46
CA MET A 12 21.70 -0.55 16.03
C MET A 12 20.57 -1.56 15.82
N THR A 13 20.49 -2.15 14.63
CA THR A 13 19.50 -3.19 14.33
C THR A 13 19.70 -4.42 15.24
N ARG A 14 20.94 -4.91 15.40
CA ARG A 14 21.25 -6.03 16.32
C ARG A 14 20.87 -5.72 17.77
N ASN A 15 21.18 -4.52 18.25
CA ASN A 15 20.82 -4.10 19.60
C ASN A 15 19.30 -4.08 19.85
N LEU A 16 18.50 -3.79 18.81
CA LEU A 16 17.03 -3.87 18.90
C LEU A 16 16.55 -5.33 18.90
N LEU A 17 17.14 -6.18 18.07
CA LEU A 17 16.85 -7.62 18.05
C LEU A 17 17.17 -8.29 19.39
N ASP A 18 18.30 -7.95 20.01
CA ASP A 18 18.67 -8.43 21.35
C ASP A 18 17.67 -7.98 22.42
N GLN A 19 17.08 -6.78 22.26
CA GLN A 19 16.02 -6.31 23.15
C GLN A 19 14.71 -7.08 22.92
N ILE A 20 14.36 -7.38 21.67
CA ILE A 20 13.19 -8.21 21.35
C ILE A 20 13.35 -9.59 22.01
N ALA A 21 14.51 -10.23 21.85
CA ALA A 21 14.83 -11.52 22.45
C ALA A 21 14.72 -11.53 23.99
N LYS A 22 15.06 -10.42 24.65
CA LYS A 22 14.92 -10.29 26.12
C LYS A 22 13.50 -9.96 26.57
N THR A 23 12.67 -9.43 25.67
CA THR A 23 11.33 -8.94 26.00
C THR A 23 10.29 -10.05 25.78
N VAL A 24 10.41 -10.82 24.70
CA VAL A 24 9.43 -11.85 24.36
C VAL A 24 9.45 -12.99 25.38
N THR A 25 8.27 -13.33 25.90
CA THR A 25 8.11 -14.43 26.88
C THR A 25 7.23 -15.57 26.37
N ARG A 26 6.49 -15.35 25.28
CA ARG A 26 5.59 -16.31 24.64
C ARG A 26 5.50 -16.08 23.13
N PRO A 27 4.99 -17.05 22.36
CA PRO A 27 4.83 -16.88 20.91
C PRO A 27 3.88 -15.73 20.56
N TRP A 28 4.24 -14.95 19.54
CA TRP A 28 3.48 -13.84 18.98
C TRP A 28 3.53 -13.83 17.45
N SER A 29 2.40 -13.54 16.83
CA SER A 29 2.21 -13.40 15.40
C SER A 29 1.99 -11.94 15.02
N LEU A 30 2.94 -11.33 14.34
CA LEU A 30 2.85 -9.93 13.90
C LEU A 30 2.64 -9.87 12.39
N MET A 31 1.71 -9.05 11.91
CA MET A 31 1.45 -8.90 10.47
C MET A 31 1.83 -7.52 9.97
N GLU A 32 2.57 -7.45 8.87
CA GLU A 32 2.70 -6.23 8.08
C GLU A 32 1.75 -6.27 6.87
N VAL A 33 1.26 -5.09 6.47
CA VAL A 33 0.34 -4.95 5.31
C VAL A 33 0.93 -3.93 4.33
N CYS A 34 2.20 -4.12 3.97
CA CYS A 34 2.92 -3.27 3.03
C CYS A 34 4.01 -4.04 2.27
N GLY A 35 3.85 -4.21 0.96
CA GLY A 35 4.86 -4.90 0.14
C GLY A 35 6.27 -4.30 0.23
N GLY A 36 6.39 -3.00 0.53
CA GLY A 36 7.67 -2.35 0.80
C GLY A 36 8.31 -2.83 2.11
N GLN A 37 7.51 -3.03 3.17
CA GLN A 37 7.96 -3.59 4.44
C GLN A 37 8.31 -5.07 4.26
N THR A 38 7.46 -5.85 3.58
CA THR A 38 7.77 -7.24 3.18
C THR A 38 9.15 -7.33 2.51
N HIS A 39 9.38 -6.49 1.49
CA HIS A 39 10.63 -6.49 0.73
C HIS A 39 11.82 -6.18 1.64
N SER A 40 11.71 -5.17 2.50
CA SER A 40 12.78 -4.79 3.42
C SER A 40 13.08 -5.84 4.47
N ILE A 41 12.04 -6.48 5.04
CA ILE A 41 12.18 -7.58 6.01
C ILE A 41 13.00 -8.72 5.38
N LEU A 42 12.54 -9.22 4.23
CA LEU A 42 13.20 -10.33 3.53
C LEU A 42 14.60 -9.98 3.05
N LYS A 43 14.79 -8.77 2.50
CA LYS A 43 16.10 -8.32 2.00
C LYS A 43 17.13 -8.19 3.11
N SER A 44 16.71 -7.78 4.31
CA SER A 44 17.59 -7.64 5.47
C SER A 44 17.71 -8.92 6.29
N GLY A 45 16.91 -9.95 5.99
CA GLY A 45 16.87 -11.21 6.73
C GLY A 45 16.29 -11.07 8.14
N LEU A 46 15.53 -10.01 8.42
CA LEU A 46 14.99 -9.75 9.76
C LEU A 46 14.10 -10.88 10.26
N ASP A 47 13.31 -11.49 9.36
CA ASP A 47 12.50 -12.67 9.63
C ASP A 47 13.32 -13.85 10.17
N THR A 48 14.55 -14.03 9.70
CA THR A 48 15.45 -15.10 10.17
C THR A 48 16.26 -14.73 11.42
N LEU A 49 16.38 -13.44 11.72
CA LEU A 49 17.17 -12.93 12.85
C LEU A 49 16.34 -12.74 14.12
N LEU A 50 15.01 -12.79 14.01
CA LEU A 50 14.11 -12.70 15.16
C LEU A 50 14.15 -13.97 16.02
N PRO A 51 13.83 -13.86 17.31
CA PRO A 51 13.59 -15.01 18.17
C PRO A 51 12.49 -15.92 17.59
N PRO A 52 12.56 -17.25 17.76
CA PRO A 52 11.56 -18.19 17.22
C PRO A 52 10.15 -17.95 17.77
N GLU A 53 10.01 -17.25 18.88
CA GLU A 53 8.73 -16.84 19.47
C GLU A 53 8.04 -15.74 18.65
N VAL A 54 8.74 -14.98 17.81
CA VAL A 54 8.13 -13.90 17.02
C VAL A 54 8.00 -14.34 15.56
N THR A 55 6.77 -14.59 15.13
CA THR A 55 6.44 -14.91 13.74
C THR A 55 6.01 -13.65 13.00
N LEU A 56 6.59 -13.40 11.83
CA LEU A 56 6.13 -12.35 10.91
C LEU A 56 5.21 -12.94 9.84
N ILE A 57 4.03 -12.36 9.69
CA ILE A 57 3.05 -12.70 8.66
C ILE A 57 3.06 -11.58 7.60
N HIS A 58 3.12 -11.99 6.33
CA HIS A 58 3.06 -11.07 5.20
C HIS A 58 1.62 -10.94 4.71
N GLY A 59 0.98 -9.84 5.11
CA GLY A 59 -0.42 -9.54 4.78
C GLY A 59 -0.61 -9.04 3.35
N PRO A 60 -1.85 -8.66 2.99
CA PRO A 60 -2.22 -8.21 1.64
C PRO A 60 -1.74 -6.77 1.33
N GLY A 61 -0.43 -6.54 1.41
CA GLY A 61 0.22 -5.24 1.25
C GLY A 61 0.58 -4.85 -0.20
N CYS A 62 0.06 -5.55 -1.20
CA CYS A 62 0.37 -5.33 -2.62
C CYS A 62 -0.90 -4.94 -3.40
N PRO A 63 -1.09 -3.66 -3.78
CA PRO A 63 -2.32 -3.22 -4.42
C PRO A 63 -2.52 -3.84 -5.81
N VAL A 64 -1.43 -4.12 -6.52
CA VAL A 64 -1.39 -4.84 -7.80
C VAL A 64 -1.94 -6.25 -7.63
N CYS A 65 -1.50 -6.95 -6.58
CA CYS A 65 -1.82 -8.36 -6.34
C CYS A 65 -3.29 -8.54 -5.95
N VAL A 66 -3.86 -7.59 -5.21
CA VAL A 66 -5.26 -7.61 -4.76
C VAL A 66 -6.23 -6.96 -5.75
N THR A 67 -5.73 -6.48 -6.90
CA THR A 67 -6.58 -5.89 -7.95
C THR A 67 -7.60 -6.93 -8.46
N PRO A 68 -8.92 -6.66 -8.38
CA PRO A 68 -9.97 -7.56 -8.83
C PRO A 68 -9.79 -8.03 -10.27
N LEU A 69 -10.06 -9.33 -10.49
CA LEU A 69 -9.99 -9.94 -11.81
C LEU A 69 -10.86 -9.19 -12.82
N GLU A 70 -12.06 -8.79 -12.40
CA GLU A 70 -13.03 -8.08 -13.24
C GLU A 70 -12.53 -6.68 -13.66
N LEU A 71 -11.66 -6.05 -12.86
CA LEU A 71 -11.03 -4.78 -13.22
C LEU A 71 -9.86 -4.97 -14.18
N VAL A 72 -9.08 -6.04 -14.03
CA VAL A 72 -8.05 -6.41 -15.02
C VAL A 72 -8.70 -6.72 -16.36
N ASP A 73 -9.81 -7.47 -16.39
CA ASP A 73 -10.54 -7.76 -17.62
C ASP A 73 -11.10 -6.48 -18.26
N LYS A 74 -11.68 -5.57 -17.46
CA LYS A 74 -12.10 -4.25 -17.96
C LYS A 74 -10.92 -3.47 -18.55
N ALA A 75 -9.77 -3.45 -17.88
CA ALA A 75 -8.57 -2.78 -18.38
C ALA A 75 -8.13 -3.34 -19.73
N VAL A 76 -8.06 -4.67 -19.84
CA VAL A 76 -7.72 -5.38 -21.10
C VAL A 76 -8.70 -5.01 -22.20
N ARG A 77 -10.01 -5.06 -21.94
CA ARG A 77 -11.03 -4.71 -22.94
C ARG A 77 -10.96 -3.26 -23.38
N ILE A 78 -10.69 -2.33 -22.46
CA ILE A 78 -10.50 -0.91 -22.80
C ILE A 78 -9.26 -0.74 -23.67
N ALA A 79 -8.16 -1.41 -23.34
CA ALA A 79 -6.90 -1.35 -24.08
C ALA A 79 -6.98 -1.95 -25.50
N GLU A 80 -7.97 -2.82 -25.76
CA GLU A 80 -8.23 -3.40 -27.09
C GLU A 80 -9.06 -2.48 -28.01
N TYR A 81 -9.68 -1.41 -27.49
CA TYR A 81 -10.45 -0.50 -28.35
C TYR A 81 -9.53 0.27 -29.31
N PRO A 82 -9.97 0.48 -30.57
CA PRO A 82 -9.27 1.37 -31.48
C PRO A 82 -9.29 2.80 -30.93
N ASN A 83 -8.24 3.58 -31.25
CA ASN A 83 -8.07 4.97 -30.83
C ASN A 83 -7.93 5.21 -29.31
N VAL A 84 -7.68 4.15 -28.53
CA VAL A 84 -7.33 4.26 -27.10
C VAL A 84 -5.82 4.17 -26.92
N ILE A 85 -5.25 5.08 -26.12
CA ILE A 85 -3.95 4.91 -25.47
C ILE A 85 -4.21 4.47 -24.04
N PHE A 86 -3.93 3.21 -23.73
CA PHE A 86 -4.08 2.69 -22.38
C PHE A 86 -2.77 2.82 -21.62
N THR A 87 -2.83 3.38 -20.41
CA THR A 87 -1.66 3.67 -19.60
C THR A 87 -1.78 3.02 -18.23
N SER A 88 -0.67 2.51 -17.71
CA SER A 88 -0.62 1.87 -16.39
C SER A 88 0.81 1.85 -15.86
N TYR A 89 0.97 1.53 -14.58
CA TYR A 89 2.28 1.15 -14.03
C TYR A 89 2.78 -0.15 -14.66
N GLY A 90 4.10 -0.33 -14.68
CA GLY A 90 4.75 -1.42 -15.43
C GLY A 90 4.49 -2.82 -14.88
N ASP A 91 4.33 -2.93 -13.56
CA ASP A 91 3.98 -4.17 -12.85
C ASP A 91 2.59 -4.68 -13.23
N MET A 92 1.62 -3.78 -13.39
CA MET A 92 0.24 -4.11 -13.79
C MET A 92 0.13 -4.74 -15.18
N LEU A 93 1.11 -4.51 -16.08
CA LEU A 93 1.01 -5.03 -17.45
C LEU A 93 0.98 -6.55 -17.52
N ARG A 94 1.59 -7.23 -16.53
CA ARG A 94 1.72 -8.70 -16.47
C ARG A 94 0.71 -9.35 -15.55
N VAL A 95 -0.19 -8.58 -14.94
CA VAL A 95 -1.23 -9.15 -14.08
C VAL A 95 -2.23 -9.90 -14.97
N PRO A 96 -2.42 -11.21 -14.76
CA PRO A 96 -3.32 -11.99 -15.60
C PRO A 96 -4.77 -11.62 -15.31
N GLY A 97 -5.49 -11.28 -16.39
CA GLY A 97 -6.95 -11.32 -16.45
C GLY A 97 -7.46 -12.74 -16.66
N SER A 98 -8.73 -12.89 -17.02
CA SER A 98 -9.37 -14.18 -17.25
C SER A 98 -8.82 -14.89 -18.50
N GLU A 99 -8.49 -14.13 -19.54
CA GLU A 99 -8.01 -14.68 -20.83
C GLU A 99 -6.64 -14.13 -21.24
N LYS A 100 -6.37 -12.85 -20.95
CA LYS A 100 -5.17 -12.13 -21.39
C LYS A 100 -4.69 -11.18 -20.30
N ASP A 101 -3.48 -10.64 -20.49
CA ASP A 101 -2.96 -9.51 -19.75
C ASP A 101 -2.75 -8.29 -20.69
N LEU A 102 -2.48 -7.13 -20.11
CA LEU A 102 -2.23 -5.89 -20.87
C LEU A 102 -0.95 -5.99 -21.72
N PHE A 103 0.02 -6.80 -21.30
CA PHE A 103 1.23 -7.05 -22.07
C PHE A 103 0.91 -7.78 -23.39
N SER A 104 -0.01 -8.73 -23.37
CA SER A 104 -0.49 -9.45 -24.55
C SER A 104 -1.28 -8.56 -25.50
N VAL A 105 -2.09 -7.63 -24.96
CA VAL A 105 -2.77 -6.59 -25.77
C VAL A 105 -1.75 -5.72 -26.49
N LYS A 106 -0.70 -5.28 -25.79
CA LYS A 106 0.42 -4.54 -26.38
C LYS A 106 1.10 -5.32 -27.50
N ALA A 107 1.40 -6.59 -27.26
CA ALA A 107 2.04 -7.46 -28.24
C ALA A 107 1.17 -7.70 -29.48
N SER A 108 -0.15 -7.62 -29.33
CA SER A 108 -1.13 -7.76 -30.41
C SER A 108 -1.42 -6.44 -31.16
N GLY A 109 -0.69 -5.36 -30.86
CA GLY A 109 -0.79 -4.07 -31.56
C GLY A 109 -1.62 -3.00 -30.84
N GLY A 110 -2.15 -3.26 -29.65
CA GLY A 110 -2.80 -2.23 -28.83
C GLY A 110 -1.81 -1.19 -28.31
N ASP A 111 -2.23 0.07 -28.22
CA ASP A 111 -1.38 1.19 -27.73
C ASP A 111 -1.36 1.23 -26.20
N VAL A 112 -0.60 0.29 -25.61
CA VAL A 112 -0.40 0.19 -24.15
C VAL A 112 0.96 0.77 -23.75
N ARG A 113 0.94 1.80 -22.90
CA ARG A 113 2.13 2.54 -22.46
C ARG A 113 2.33 2.44 -20.95
N ILE A 114 3.59 2.28 -20.56
CA ILE A 114 3.98 2.32 -19.15
C ILE A 114 4.18 3.79 -18.77
N VAL A 115 3.61 4.20 -17.65
CA VAL A 115 3.83 5.52 -17.06
C VAL A 115 4.33 5.37 -15.62
N TYR A 116 5.14 6.33 -15.17
CA TYR A 116 5.62 6.39 -13.78
C TYR A 116 4.79 7.33 -12.92
N SER A 117 4.00 8.20 -13.55
CA SER A 117 3.10 9.14 -12.88
C SER A 117 1.79 9.24 -13.66
N PRO A 118 0.64 9.36 -12.98
CA PRO A 118 -0.64 9.60 -13.64
C PRO A 118 -0.66 10.96 -14.38
N LEU A 119 0.21 11.91 -14.02
CA LEU A 119 0.38 13.17 -14.75
C LEU A 119 1.03 12.97 -16.12
N ASP A 120 1.81 11.91 -16.32
CA ASP A 120 2.35 11.60 -17.65
C ASP A 120 1.23 11.11 -18.59
N ALA A 121 0.21 10.43 -18.06
CA ALA A 121 -0.97 10.08 -18.84
C ALA A 121 -1.79 11.32 -19.23
N VAL A 122 -1.87 12.34 -18.37
CA VAL A 122 -2.49 13.65 -18.73
C VAL A 122 -1.71 14.33 -19.86
N LYS A 123 -0.37 14.34 -19.79
CA LYS A 123 0.47 14.88 -20.89
C LYS A 123 0.24 14.12 -22.20
N LEU A 124 0.12 12.80 -22.13
CA LEU A 124 -0.20 11.97 -23.30
C LEU A 124 -1.55 12.37 -23.90
N ALA A 125 -2.57 12.61 -23.06
CA ALA A 125 -3.88 13.09 -23.51
C ALA A 125 -3.79 14.44 -24.24
N GLN A 126 -3.03 15.40 -23.71
CA GLN A 126 -2.80 16.69 -24.37
C GLN A 126 -2.08 16.57 -25.71
N GLN A 127 -1.16 15.62 -25.83
CA GLN A 127 -0.36 15.39 -27.04
C GLN A 127 -1.10 14.60 -28.12
N ASN A 128 -2.21 13.94 -27.78
CA ASN A 128 -2.98 13.07 -28.68
C ASN A 128 -4.48 13.42 -28.57
N PRO A 129 -4.91 14.64 -28.98
CA PRO A 129 -6.27 15.11 -28.79
C PRO A 129 -7.33 14.33 -29.59
N ASP A 130 -6.90 13.54 -30.56
CA ASP A 130 -7.71 12.66 -31.41
C ASP A 130 -7.90 11.25 -30.83
N LYS A 131 -7.25 10.94 -29.70
CA LYS A 131 -7.32 9.64 -29.02
C LYS A 131 -7.86 9.76 -27.61
N GLU A 132 -8.53 8.71 -27.15
CA GLU A 132 -8.89 8.57 -25.74
C GLU A 132 -7.69 8.05 -24.95
N VAL A 133 -7.34 8.70 -23.85
CA VAL A 133 -6.26 8.26 -22.97
C VAL A 133 -6.82 7.81 -21.64
N VAL A 134 -6.64 6.53 -21.34
CA VAL A 134 -7.13 5.91 -20.11
C VAL A 134 -5.97 5.52 -19.23
N PHE A 135 -6.00 5.91 -17.95
CA PHE A 135 -5.03 5.49 -16.95
C PHE A 135 -5.64 4.50 -15.97
N PHE A 136 -5.00 3.34 -15.80
CA PHE A 136 -5.40 2.35 -14.81
C PHE A 136 -4.84 2.73 -13.43
N ALA A 137 -5.67 3.38 -12.63
CA ALA A 137 -5.31 3.91 -11.32
C ALA A 137 -5.41 2.82 -10.25
N VAL A 138 -4.36 1.99 -10.15
CA VAL A 138 -4.21 0.95 -9.10
C VAL A 138 -3.37 1.51 -7.96
N GLY A 139 -3.74 1.20 -6.72
CA GLY A 139 -2.89 1.50 -5.57
C GLY A 139 -3.62 1.66 -4.24
N PHE A 140 -2.84 1.80 -3.18
CA PHE A 140 -3.33 2.21 -1.86
C PHE A 140 -3.41 3.74 -1.75
N GLU A 141 -3.68 4.22 -0.55
CA GLU A 141 -3.77 5.63 -0.18
C GLU A 141 -2.50 6.42 -0.51
N THR A 142 -1.34 5.75 -0.61
CA THR A 142 -0.08 6.36 -1.07
C THR A 142 -0.14 6.89 -2.49
N THR A 143 -0.93 6.25 -3.36
CA THR A 143 -1.06 6.60 -4.77
C THR A 143 -2.28 7.48 -5.05
N ALA A 144 -3.29 7.42 -4.19
CA ALA A 144 -4.56 8.11 -4.37
C ALA A 144 -4.39 9.64 -4.57
N PRO A 145 -3.53 10.37 -3.83
CA PRO A 145 -3.32 11.80 -4.04
C PRO A 145 -2.77 12.14 -5.44
N ALA A 146 -1.82 11.36 -5.96
CA ALA A 146 -1.27 11.60 -7.29
C ALA A 146 -2.32 11.33 -8.38
N ASN A 147 -3.15 10.31 -8.18
CA ASN A 147 -4.24 9.95 -9.09
C ASN A 147 -5.36 11.01 -9.04
N ALA A 148 -5.69 11.53 -7.85
CA ALA A 148 -6.62 12.65 -7.72
C ALA A 148 -6.08 13.91 -8.41
N MET A 149 -4.77 14.19 -8.24
CA MET A 149 -4.10 15.32 -8.87
C MET A 149 -4.15 15.25 -10.40
N SER A 150 -4.06 14.06 -11.01
CA SER A 150 -4.15 13.95 -12.47
C SER A 150 -5.54 14.33 -12.99
N VAL A 151 -6.61 13.89 -12.32
CA VAL A 151 -7.99 14.26 -12.66
C VAL A 151 -8.22 15.76 -12.44
N PHE A 152 -7.78 16.29 -11.30
CA PHE A 152 -7.85 17.71 -10.99
C PHE A 152 -7.14 18.57 -12.05
N GLN A 153 -5.92 18.17 -12.42
CA GLN A 153 -5.12 18.88 -13.41
C GLN A 153 -5.71 18.76 -14.82
N ALA A 154 -6.22 17.59 -15.21
CA ALA A 154 -6.91 17.40 -16.49
C ALA A 154 -8.12 18.34 -16.60
N LYS A 155 -8.96 18.41 -15.56
CA LYS A 155 -10.09 19.35 -15.49
C LYS A 155 -9.64 20.80 -15.60
N ARG A 156 -8.61 21.20 -14.83
CA ARG A 156 -8.07 22.56 -14.83
C ARG A 156 -7.52 22.97 -16.21
N LEU A 157 -6.92 22.03 -16.93
CA LEU A 157 -6.33 22.24 -18.25
C LEU A 157 -7.34 22.08 -19.41
N GLY A 158 -8.59 21.69 -19.13
CA GLY A 158 -9.60 21.45 -20.16
C GLY A 158 -9.31 20.21 -21.02
N VAL A 159 -8.61 19.20 -20.47
CA VAL A 159 -8.30 17.94 -21.15
C VAL A 159 -9.51 17.02 -21.06
N ASN A 160 -10.23 16.86 -22.17
CA ASN A 160 -11.51 16.15 -22.22
C ASN A 160 -11.41 14.67 -22.63
N ASN A 161 -10.24 14.24 -23.13
CA ASN A 161 -9.95 12.88 -23.60
C ASN A 161 -9.10 12.08 -22.59
N TYR A 162 -9.16 12.45 -21.30
CA TYR A 162 -8.46 11.76 -20.23
C TYR A 162 -9.46 11.13 -19.27
N SER A 163 -9.34 9.82 -19.07
CA SER A 163 -10.15 9.06 -18.12
C SER A 163 -9.28 8.20 -17.22
N ILE A 164 -9.78 7.84 -16.04
CA ILE A 164 -9.13 6.87 -15.16
C ILE A 164 -10.04 5.67 -14.90
N LEU A 165 -9.46 4.47 -14.95
CA LEU A 165 -10.08 3.26 -14.42
C LEU A 165 -9.60 3.10 -12.98
N VAL A 166 -10.47 3.32 -12.01
CA VAL A 166 -10.09 3.32 -10.59
C VAL A 166 -10.04 1.90 -10.04
N SER A 167 -8.91 1.54 -9.43
CA SER A 167 -8.69 0.33 -8.64
C SER A 167 -7.92 0.64 -7.36
N HIS A 168 -8.35 1.69 -6.66
CA HIS A 168 -7.85 1.99 -5.33
C HIS A 168 -8.48 1.09 -4.28
N VAL A 169 -7.71 0.84 -3.24
CA VAL A 169 -8.06 0.05 -2.07
C VAL A 169 -7.51 0.76 -0.84
N THR A 170 -8.08 0.50 0.34
CA THR A 170 -7.68 1.15 1.59
C THR A 170 -7.28 0.13 2.64
N VAL A 171 -6.33 0.49 3.49
CA VAL A 171 -5.73 -0.39 4.50
C VAL A 171 -6.65 -0.62 5.70
N PRO A 172 -7.28 0.39 6.34
CA PRO A 172 -8.09 0.14 7.52
C PRO A 172 -9.21 -0.92 7.33
N PRO A 173 -9.97 -0.93 6.21
CA PRO A 173 -10.97 -1.96 5.98
C PRO A 173 -10.41 -3.38 5.84
N ILE A 174 -9.24 -3.55 5.21
CA ILE A 174 -8.64 -4.89 5.11
C ILE A 174 -8.11 -5.37 6.46
N LEU A 175 -7.60 -4.47 7.30
CA LEU A 175 -7.22 -4.81 8.67
C LEU A 175 -8.43 -5.28 9.48
N ALA A 176 -9.57 -4.58 9.36
CA ALA A 176 -10.82 -5.00 9.99
C ALA A 176 -11.26 -6.40 9.52
N ALA A 177 -11.28 -6.63 8.20
CA ALA A 177 -11.66 -7.92 7.64
C ALA A 177 -10.74 -9.07 8.10
N LEU A 178 -9.43 -8.81 8.23
CA LEU A 178 -8.47 -9.80 8.75
C LEU A 178 -8.69 -10.09 10.24
N LEU A 179 -9.10 -9.10 11.02
CA LEU A 179 -9.40 -9.27 12.45
C LEU A 179 -10.72 -9.99 12.70
N GLU A 180 -11.65 -9.92 11.75
CA GLU A 180 -12.95 -10.60 11.80
C GLU A 180 -12.92 -12.02 11.21
N ALA A 181 -11.82 -12.41 10.56
CA ALA A 181 -11.69 -13.72 9.93
C ALA A 181 -11.33 -14.82 10.94
N ASP A 182 -12.13 -15.89 10.98
CA ASP A 182 -11.97 -17.00 11.93
C ASP A 182 -10.64 -17.78 11.76
N ASP A 183 -10.04 -17.75 10.57
CA ASP A 183 -8.83 -18.48 10.21
C ASP A 183 -7.54 -17.63 10.24
N VAL A 184 -7.64 -16.36 10.64
CA VAL A 184 -6.50 -15.45 10.75
C VAL A 184 -6.13 -15.26 12.22
N THR A 185 -4.91 -15.69 12.58
CA THR A 185 -4.34 -15.43 13.91
C THR A 185 -3.28 -14.34 13.80
N VAL A 186 -3.58 -13.15 14.30
CA VAL A 186 -2.67 -12.01 14.36
C VAL A 186 -2.77 -11.32 15.72
N ASP A 187 -1.63 -11.15 16.38
CA ASP A 187 -1.54 -10.53 17.70
C ASP A 187 -1.20 -9.03 17.61
N GLY A 188 -0.59 -8.58 16.52
CA GLY A 188 -0.27 -7.17 16.33
C GLY A 188 0.03 -6.81 14.88
N PHE A 189 -0.15 -5.54 14.52
CA PHE A 189 0.13 -5.05 13.17
C PHE A 189 1.32 -4.09 13.12
N LEU A 190 2.15 -4.27 12.09
CA LEU A 190 3.12 -3.28 11.63
C LEU A 190 2.45 -2.44 10.54
N ALA A 191 1.99 -1.25 10.92
CA ALA A 191 1.18 -0.42 10.03
C ALA A 191 2.04 0.27 8.95
N PRO A 192 1.51 0.42 7.72
CA PRO A 192 2.26 0.87 6.54
C PRO A 192 2.70 2.33 6.61
N GLY A 193 4.01 2.57 6.76
CA GLY A 193 4.56 3.92 6.96
C GLY A 193 4.17 4.95 5.90
N HIS A 194 4.24 4.60 4.61
CA HIS A 194 3.88 5.55 3.53
C HIS A 194 2.38 5.81 3.44
N VAL A 195 1.53 4.80 3.68
CA VAL A 195 0.07 5.00 3.75
C VAL A 195 -0.24 5.97 4.87
N ASN A 196 0.39 5.78 6.03
CA ASN A 196 0.18 6.63 7.20
C ASN A 196 0.81 8.01 7.06
N ALA A 197 1.82 8.19 6.20
CA ALA A 197 2.30 9.52 5.84
C ALA A 197 1.23 10.33 5.08
N VAL A 198 0.33 9.65 4.36
CA VAL A 198 -0.81 10.28 3.68
C VAL A 198 -2.01 10.39 4.62
N MET A 199 -2.45 9.28 5.22
CA MET A 199 -3.71 9.21 5.97
C MET A 199 -3.57 9.56 7.45
N GLY A 200 -2.34 9.55 7.98
CA GLY A 200 -2.10 9.53 9.42
C GLY A 200 -2.34 8.13 9.97
N TYR A 201 -2.60 8.04 11.27
CA TYR A 201 -2.92 6.77 11.93
C TYR A 201 -4.18 6.83 12.79
N TRP A 202 -4.94 7.93 12.69
CA TRP A 202 -6.16 8.15 13.48
C TRP A 202 -7.26 7.11 13.20
N GLU A 203 -7.33 6.55 11.99
CA GLU A 203 -8.32 5.50 11.64
C GLU A 203 -8.08 4.20 12.40
N TYR A 204 -6.83 3.90 12.75
CA TYR A 204 -6.49 2.71 13.52
C TYR A 204 -6.95 2.79 14.98
N GLU A 205 -7.07 4.00 15.53
CA GLU A 205 -7.59 4.21 16.88
C GLU A 205 -9.07 3.79 16.98
N GLU A 206 -9.83 3.94 15.90
CA GLU A 206 -11.21 3.44 15.81
C GLU A 206 -11.24 1.91 15.73
N LEU A 207 -10.34 1.29 14.94
CA LEU A 207 -10.25 -0.18 14.86
C LEU A 207 -9.89 -0.82 16.20
N LEU A 208 -9.04 -0.17 17.00
CA LEU A 208 -8.66 -0.65 18.33
C LEU A 208 -9.84 -0.76 19.29
N LYS A 209 -10.86 0.12 19.17
CA LYS A 209 -12.04 0.08 20.04
C LYS A 209 -12.81 -1.23 19.90
N SER A 210 -12.78 -1.83 18.71
CA SER A 210 -13.51 -3.07 18.41
C SER A 210 -12.67 -4.32 18.63
N HIS A 211 -11.36 -4.30 18.31
CA HIS A 211 -10.55 -5.52 18.22
C HIS A 211 -9.43 -5.64 19.25
N ARG A 212 -9.00 -4.53 19.89
CA ARG A 212 -7.91 -4.51 20.88
C ARG A 212 -6.61 -5.19 20.45
N VAL A 213 -6.23 -5.07 19.18
CA VAL A 213 -4.96 -5.57 18.62
C VAL A 213 -4.00 -4.41 18.38
N PRO A 214 -2.82 -4.34 19.05
CA PRO A 214 -1.88 -3.23 18.91
C PRO A 214 -1.44 -3.01 17.46
N MET A 215 -1.29 -1.73 17.09
CA MET A 215 -0.86 -1.35 15.74
C MET A 215 0.28 -0.34 15.84
N VAL A 216 1.45 -0.67 15.30
CA VAL A 216 2.61 0.22 15.35
C VAL A 216 2.99 0.66 13.95
N VAL A 217 2.92 1.96 13.69
CA VAL A 217 3.37 2.54 12.43
C VAL A 217 4.87 2.39 12.32
N THR A 218 5.34 1.76 11.24
CA THR A 218 6.79 1.57 11.01
C THR A 218 7.23 2.05 9.63
N GLY A 219 8.52 2.35 9.53
CA GLY A 219 9.19 2.73 8.30
C GLY A 219 9.56 1.52 7.44
N PHE A 220 10.67 1.63 6.72
CA PHE A 220 11.10 0.65 5.72
C PHE A 220 12.56 0.24 5.88
N GLU A 221 13.33 0.93 6.71
CA GLU A 221 14.72 0.57 6.97
C GLU A 221 14.80 -0.46 8.11
N PRO A 222 15.86 -1.28 8.19
CA PRO A 222 15.96 -2.35 9.18
C PRO A 222 15.76 -1.88 10.63
N VAL A 223 16.32 -0.71 10.98
CA VAL A 223 16.14 -0.11 12.31
C VAL A 223 14.68 0.28 12.56
N ASP A 224 13.96 0.80 11.55
CA ASP A 224 12.54 1.16 11.70
C ASP A 224 11.70 -0.08 11.99
N LEU A 225 11.93 -1.13 11.21
CA LEU A 225 11.20 -2.39 11.30
C LEU A 225 11.47 -3.06 12.65
N ALA A 226 12.73 -3.19 13.05
CA ALA A 226 13.10 -3.74 14.35
C ALA A 226 12.53 -2.91 15.52
N ARG A 227 12.52 -1.58 15.42
CA ARG A 227 11.89 -0.71 16.42
C ARG A 227 10.38 -0.91 16.49
N GLY A 228 9.71 -1.00 15.34
CA GLY A 228 8.27 -1.27 15.26
C GLY A 228 7.90 -2.62 15.87
N ILE A 229 8.67 -3.67 15.57
CA ILE A 229 8.51 -5.00 16.15
C ILE A 229 8.70 -4.95 17.68
N LEU A 230 9.79 -4.33 18.16
CA LEU A 230 10.04 -4.22 19.60
C LEU A 230 8.92 -3.48 20.33
N MET A 231 8.41 -2.39 19.76
CA MET A 231 7.28 -1.64 20.34
C MET A 231 6.01 -2.49 20.38
N THR A 232 5.73 -3.24 19.32
CA THR A 232 4.56 -4.14 19.26
C THR A 232 4.67 -5.26 20.29
N VAL A 233 5.83 -5.93 20.39
CA VAL A 233 6.09 -7.00 21.36
C VAL A 233 5.96 -6.48 22.80
N LYS A 234 6.48 -5.29 23.10
CA LYS A 234 6.33 -4.68 24.44
C LYS A 234 4.86 -4.49 24.81
N GLN A 235 4.05 -3.94 23.91
CA GLN A 235 2.61 -3.78 24.16
C GLN A 235 1.94 -5.14 24.45
N LEU A 236 2.26 -6.17 23.67
CA LEU A 236 1.72 -7.52 23.82
C LEU A 236 2.11 -8.19 25.14
N GLU A 237 3.35 -8.03 25.59
CA GLU A 237 3.84 -8.52 26.89
C GLU A 237 3.20 -7.75 28.06
N GLU A 238 2.95 -6.46 27.88
CA GLU A 238 2.29 -5.59 28.87
C GLU A 238 0.76 -5.73 28.90
N GLY A 239 0.17 -6.46 27.94
CA GLY A 239 -1.29 -6.56 27.77
C GLY A 239 -1.96 -5.24 27.34
N ARG A 240 -1.19 -4.35 26.69
CA ARG A 240 -1.67 -3.09 26.10
C ARG A 240 -2.04 -3.28 24.63
N ALA A 241 -2.93 -2.43 24.14
CA ALA A 241 -3.32 -2.37 22.74
C ALA A 241 -3.58 -0.91 22.36
N GLU A 242 -2.56 -0.26 21.80
CA GLU A 242 -2.54 1.15 21.43
C GLU A 242 -1.99 1.33 20.01
N VAL A 243 -2.30 2.48 19.39
CA VAL A 243 -1.64 2.89 18.15
C VAL A 243 -0.40 3.67 18.54
N GLU A 244 0.77 3.14 18.21
CA GLU A 244 2.05 3.83 18.43
C GLU A 244 2.74 4.13 17.09
N ASN A 245 3.65 5.10 17.10
CA ASN A 245 4.36 5.54 15.90
C ASN A 245 5.87 5.36 16.08
N ALA A 246 6.45 4.34 15.44
CA ALA A 246 7.89 4.17 15.35
C ALA A 246 8.52 4.99 14.19
N TYR A 247 7.70 5.63 13.34
CA TYR A 247 8.11 6.35 12.13
C TYR A 247 7.82 7.87 12.20
N GLU A 248 8.04 8.45 13.38
CA GLU A 248 7.73 9.86 13.73
C GLU A 248 8.36 10.90 12.80
N ARG A 249 9.46 10.56 12.13
CA ARG A 249 10.14 11.47 11.19
C ARG A 249 9.36 11.71 9.90
N ALA A 250 8.39 10.85 9.58
CA ALA A 250 7.63 10.92 8.33
C ALA A 250 6.11 10.87 8.55
N VAL A 251 5.66 10.40 9.72
CA VAL A 251 4.25 10.21 10.02
C VAL A 251 3.87 10.99 11.27
N ASN A 252 2.75 11.70 11.20
CA ASN A 252 2.04 12.26 12.35
C ASN A 252 0.62 11.67 12.40
N ARG A 253 -0.15 12.03 13.43
CA ARG A 253 -1.47 11.45 13.66
C ARG A 253 -2.47 11.75 12.54
N GLU A 254 -2.48 12.98 12.04
CA GLU A 254 -3.44 13.48 11.05
C GLU A 254 -3.07 13.16 9.60
N GLY A 255 -1.80 12.86 9.33
CA GLY A 255 -1.27 12.66 7.98
C GLY A 255 -1.18 13.95 7.16
N ASN A 256 -1.21 13.78 5.84
CA ASN A 256 -1.23 14.87 4.88
C ASN A 256 -2.68 15.34 4.60
N VAL A 257 -3.17 16.24 5.44
CA VAL A 257 -4.52 16.82 5.34
C VAL A 257 -4.81 17.43 3.95
N ALA A 258 -3.82 18.06 3.31
CA ALA A 258 -4.01 18.65 1.97
C ALA A 258 -4.19 17.55 0.90
N GLY A 259 -3.41 16.47 0.99
CA GLY A 259 -3.56 15.30 0.11
C GLY A 259 -4.92 14.62 0.29
N GLN A 260 -5.35 14.41 1.55
CA GLN A 260 -6.65 13.82 1.86
C GLN A 260 -7.82 14.65 1.31
N LYS A 261 -7.77 15.98 1.42
CA LYS A 261 -8.81 16.86 0.85
C LYS A 261 -8.94 16.69 -0.66
N LEU A 262 -7.82 16.59 -1.37
CA LEU A 262 -7.83 16.39 -2.83
C LEU A 262 -8.38 15.01 -3.20
N VAL A 263 -8.02 13.97 -2.44
CA VAL A 263 -8.58 12.62 -2.61
C VAL A 263 -10.10 12.66 -2.46
N ASN A 264 -10.61 13.30 -1.40
CA ASN A 264 -12.05 13.39 -1.11
C ASN A 264 -12.82 14.29 -2.10
N GLU A 265 -12.15 15.19 -2.82
CA GLU A 265 -12.77 15.99 -3.88
C GLU A 265 -13.00 15.16 -5.16
N VAL A 266 -12.14 14.17 -5.42
CA VAL A 266 -12.11 13.40 -6.67
C VAL A 266 -12.75 12.01 -6.51
N PHE A 267 -12.63 11.38 -5.35
CA PHE A 267 -13.03 10.01 -5.10
C PHE A 267 -14.08 9.90 -3.99
N GLU A 268 -14.88 8.85 -4.08
CA GLU A 268 -15.85 8.44 -3.06
C GLU A 268 -15.53 7.01 -2.62
N MET A 269 -15.67 6.75 -1.32
CA MET A 269 -15.51 5.41 -0.75
C MET A 269 -16.64 4.49 -1.22
N THR A 270 -16.28 3.26 -1.59
CA THR A 270 -17.25 2.27 -2.05
C THR A 270 -16.75 0.86 -1.73
N ASP A 271 -17.67 -0.07 -1.60
CA ASP A 271 -17.35 -1.48 -1.46
C ASP A 271 -16.59 -1.98 -2.68
N ARG A 272 -15.56 -2.79 -2.42
CA ARG A 272 -14.68 -3.28 -3.48
C ARG A 272 -14.16 -4.66 -3.12
N LYS A 273 -14.18 -5.54 -4.12
CA LYS A 273 -13.56 -6.85 -4.00
C LYS A 273 -12.06 -6.73 -3.86
N TRP A 274 -11.45 -7.69 -3.18
CA TRP A 274 -10.01 -7.92 -3.13
C TRP A 274 -9.71 -9.28 -3.72
N ARG A 275 -8.86 -9.33 -4.75
CA ARG A 275 -8.49 -10.60 -5.39
C ARG A 275 -7.86 -11.54 -4.37
N GLY A 276 -8.43 -12.74 -4.26
CA GLY A 276 -7.96 -13.78 -3.32
C GLY A 276 -8.51 -13.65 -1.91
N ILE A 277 -9.38 -12.66 -1.62
CA ILE A 277 -9.94 -12.43 -0.29
C ILE A 277 -11.48 -12.43 -0.36
N GLY A 278 -12.07 -11.54 -1.17
CA GLY A 278 -13.52 -11.37 -1.26
C GLY A 278 -13.90 -10.03 -1.85
#